data_AF-A0A7W8FAC4-F1
#
_entry.id   AF-A0A7W8FAC4-F1
#
_cell.length_a   1.000
_cell.length_b   1.000
_cell.length_c   1.000
_cell.angle_alpha   90.00
_cell.angle_beta   90.00
_cell.angle_gamma   90.00
#
_symmetry.space_group_name_H-M   'P 1'
#
loop_
_entity.id
_entity.type
_entity.pdbx_description
1 polymer ?
#
loop_
_entity_poly.entity_id
_entity_poly.type
_entity_poly.pdbx_seq_one_letter_code
_entity_poly.pdbx_strand_id
1 'polypeptide(L)'
;MTQRPESTTGTTTTTAPSAATPKTSAPKTPTPKPPAPTVHAPTTRAPNPDAPDVPSPLASPYPPPAEPRPLAERRVWPRTFHDRLTAPLPGLKALARFAREGAVRPTADGLADIPRLPCAPAPLPRVDARTVAVTWAGHASWVVRIGGLTVLTDPVWSRRILGTPARITPVGVAWDALPRVDAVVISHNHYDHLDAPTLRRLPRDTPLFVPAGLARWFHRRRFTRVTELDWWEAAELDGVRFDFVPAHHWSKRTLVDTCRSLWGGWVLTDPDGQRVYFAGDTGYGHWFSRIGRRCPGIDLALLPIGAYDPRWWLADVHCDPEEAVRAAQDLGARRMAPMHWGTFVLSAEPVLEPLTRVRAAWEKAGMPREDLWDLPVGASRVLR
;
A
#
# COMPACT_ATOMS: atom_id res chain seq x y z
N MET A 1 -73.00 2.29 -39.99
CA MET A 1 -73.05 0.89 -39.53
C MET A 1 -72.69 0.88 -38.03
N THR A 2 -73.76 0.90 -37.23
CA THR A 2 -74.00 0.32 -35.90
C THR A 2 -72.85 0.13 -34.87
N GLN A 3 -73.06 0.80 -33.73
CA GLN A 3 -72.82 0.43 -32.31
C GLN A 3 -71.49 0.70 -31.55
N ARG A 4 -71.66 1.59 -30.55
CA ARG A 4 -71.02 1.79 -29.23
C ARG A 4 -71.33 0.60 -28.25
N PRO A 5 -70.96 0.63 -26.94
CA PRO A 5 -69.68 0.95 -26.26
C PRO A 5 -69.41 0.01 -25.05
N GLU A 6 -68.37 0.24 -24.23
CA GLU A 6 -68.49 0.02 -22.77
C GLU A 6 -67.56 0.94 -21.97
N SER A 7 -68.00 1.22 -20.75
CA SER A 7 -67.75 2.40 -19.92
C SER A 7 -67.07 2.03 -18.61
N THR A 8 -66.31 2.95 -17.99
CA THR A 8 -66.48 3.26 -16.55
C THR A 8 -65.77 4.56 -16.12
N THR A 9 -66.60 5.51 -15.68
CA THR A 9 -66.39 6.65 -14.76
C THR A 9 -66.19 6.15 -13.31
N GLY A 10 -65.76 6.87 -12.26
CA GLY A 10 -65.60 8.29 -11.88
C GLY A 10 -65.09 8.32 -10.42
N THR A 11 -64.23 9.27 -10.03
CA THR A 11 -64.51 10.54 -9.32
C THR A 11 -64.76 10.46 -7.79
N THR A 12 -63.78 11.00 -7.06
CA THR A 12 -63.74 11.78 -5.81
C THR A 12 -65.03 12.08 -5.03
N THR A 13 -65.00 12.09 -3.68
CA THR A 13 -65.56 13.17 -2.79
C THR A 13 -65.04 13.09 -1.33
N THR A 14 -64.82 14.27 -0.75
CA THR A 14 -64.43 14.70 0.62
C THR A 14 -65.49 14.49 1.72
N THR A 15 -65.11 14.29 3.01
CA THR A 15 -65.83 14.90 4.18
C THR A 15 -65.08 14.75 5.53
N ALA A 16 -65.30 15.69 6.45
CA ALA A 16 -64.98 15.72 7.90
C ALA A 16 -66.20 16.37 8.64
N PRO A 17 -66.26 16.56 9.98
CA PRO A 17 -65.84 15.80 11.17
C PRO A 17 -67.01 15.59 12.20
N SER A 18 -66.80 14.91 13.35
CA SER A 18 -67.66 15.02 14.55
C SER A 18 -66.97 14.55 15.84
N ALA A 19 -67.44 15.03 17.01
CA ALA A 19 -66.72 15.12 18.29
C ALA A 19 -67.39 14.39 19.49
N ALA A 20 -66.56 14.17 20.55
CA ALA A 20 -66.83 14.06 22.01
C ALA A 20 -67.56 12.77 22.54
N THR A 21 -67.34 12.17 23.73
CA THR A 21 -66.64 12.50 25.00
C THR A 21 -66.40 11.17 25.83
N PRO A 22 -66.00 11.13 27.13
CA PRO A 22 -64.87 10.32 27.61
C PRO A 22 -65.25 9.12 28.54
N LYS A 23 -64.30 8.24 28.84
CA LYS A 23 -64.44 7.25 29.94
C LYS A 23 -63.31 7.37 30.96
N THR A 24 -63.74 7.49 32.20
CA THR A 24 -62.98 7.60 33.45
C THR A 24 -62.43 6.26 33.92
N SER A 25 -61.27 6.34 34.57
CA SER A 25 -60.51 5.26 35.21
C SER A 25 -60.85 5.10 36.70
N ALA A 26 -60.85 3.86 37.19
CA ALA A 26 -60.90 3.50 38.61
C ALA A 26 -59.93 2.31 38.90
N PRO A 27 -59.47 2.11 40.14
CA PRO A 27 -58.07 1.78 40.44
C PRO A 27 -57.82 0.28 40.73
N LYS A 28 -56.58 -0.17 40.51
CA LYS A 28 -56.08 -1.48 41.02
C LYS A 28 -54.89 -1.30 41.95
N THR A 29 -55.05 -1.94 43.11
CA THR A 29 -54.21 -2.07 44.31
C THR A 29 -52.81 -2.65 44.04
N PRO A 30 -51.76 -2.24 44.79
CA PRO A 30 -50.40 -2.74 44.58
C PRO A 30 -50.19 -4.12 45.21
N THR A 31 -49.51 -5.01 44.47
CA THR A 31 -49.03 -6.33 44.94
C THR A 31 -47.59 -6.19 45.48
N PRO A 32 -47.18 -6.96 46.50
CA PRO A 32 -45.92 -6.73 47.21
C PRO A 32 -44.70 -7.27 46.46
N LYS A 33 -43.60 -6.52 46.57
CA LYS A 33 -42.28 -6.77 45.97
C LYS A 33 -41.58 -7.95 46.68
N PRO A 34 -40.98 -8.93 45.98
CA PRO A 34 -40.18 -9.98 46.61
C PRO A 34 -38.83 -9.44 47.13
N PRO A 35 -38.24 -10.03 48.19
CA PRO A 35 -37.01 -9.54 48.79
C PRO A 35 -35.80 -9.76 47.88
N ALA A 36 -34.84 -8.84 47.93
CA ALA A 36 -33.59 -8.88 47.17
C ALA A 36 -32.67 -10.03 47.64
N PRO A 37 -31.91 -10.67 46.74
CA PRO A 37 -30.88 -11.62 47.14
C PRO A 37 -29.69 -10.88 47.77
N THR A 38 -29.23 -11.39 48.90
CA THR A 38 -28.06 -10.94 49.64
C THR A 38 -26.80 -11.12 48.78
N VAL A 39 -26.08 -10.03 48.51
CA VAL A 39 -24.77 -10.07 47.85
C VAL A 39 -23.75 -10.52 48.89
N HIS A 40 -23.20 -11.73 48.73
CA HIS A 40 -21.97 -12.11 49.42
C HIS A 40 -20.79 -11.37 48.79
N ALA A 41 -20.09 -10.57 49.59
CA ALA A 41 -18.84 -9.94 49.19
C ALA A 41 -17.79 -11.03 48.84
N PRO A 42 -17.04 -10.92 47.73
CA PRO A 42 -15.92 -11.81 47.49
C PRO A 42 -14.82 -11.49 48.48
N THR A 43 -14.50 -12.46 49.33
CA THR A 43 -13.34 -12.45 50.21
C THR A 43 -12.07 -12.31 49.36
N THR A 44 -11.35 -11.21 49.50
CA THR A 44 -9.99 -11.06 48.95
C THR A 44 -9.09 -12.14 49.54
N ARG A 45 -8.83 -13.19 48.76
CA ARG A 45 -7.84 -14.21 49.07
C ARG A 45 -6.45 -13.58 48.89
N ALA A 46 -5.62 -13.63 49.93
CA ALA A 46 -4.23 -13.18 49.86
C ALA A 46 -3.46 -13.92 48.75
N PRO A 47 -2.47 -13.30 48.09
CA PRO A 47 -1.72 -13.93 47.02
C PRO A 47 -0.96 -15.15 47.56
N ASN A 48 -1.01 -16.26 46.82
CA ASN A 48 -0.28 -17.47 47.14
C ASN A 48 1.22 -17.23 46.86
N PRO A 49 2.13 -17.33 47.84
CA PRO A 49 3.55 -17.03 47.64
C PRO A 49 4.30 -18.07 46.78
N ASP A 50 3.65 -19.19 46.43
CA ASP A 50 4.23 -20.30 45.66
C ASP A 50 3.63 -20.47 44.26
N ALA A 51 3.06 -19.41 43.66
CA ALA A 51 2.68 -19.46 42.25
C ALA A 51 3.97 -19.41 41.38
N PRO A 52 4.19 -20.35 40.45
CA PRO A 52 5.34 -20.28 39.55
C PRO A 52 5.25 -18.99 38.74
N ASP A 53 6.34 -18.22 38.73
CA ASP A 53 6.49 -16.99 37.95
C ASP A 53 6.07 -17.27 36.51
N VAL A 54 4.93 -16.69 36.10
CA VAL A 54 4.56 -16.65 34.69
C VAL A 54 5.66 -15.83 34.02
N PRO A 55 6.40 -16.39 33.03
CA PRO A 55 7.45 -15.64 32.38
C PRO A 55 6.86 -14.36 31.81
N SER A 56 7.36 -13.22 32.29
CA SER A 56 7.07 -11.91 31.70
C SER A 56 7.28 -12.04 30.19
N PRO A 57 6.35 -11.58 29.33
CA PRO A 57 6.56 -11.67 27.88
C PRO A 57 7.88 -10.99 27.57
N LEU A 58 8.86 -11.77 27.11
CA LEU A 58 10.19 -11.28 26.76
C LEU A 58 10.01 -10.00 25.94
N ALA A 59 10.50 -8.88 26.47
CA ALA A 59 10.43 -7.60 25.79
C ALA A 59 10.93 -7.80 24.35
N SER A 60 10.18 -7.27 23.37
CA SER A 60 10.56 -7.40 21.97
C SER A 60 12.04 -7.05 21.81
N PRO A 61 12.87 -7.90 21.18
CA PRO A 61 14.30 -7.62 21.01
C PRO A 61 14.55 -6.42 20.09
N TYR A 62 13.49 -5.79 19.58
CA TYR A 62 13.54 -4.60 18.75
C TYR A 62 13.13 -3.37 19.55
N PRO A 63 13.87 -2.25 19.44
CA PRO A 63 13.45 -1.01 20.07
C PRO A 63 12.06 -0.59 19.59
N PRO A 64 11.30 0.15 20.43
CA PRO A 64 9.98 0.65 20.05
C PRO A 64 10.03 1.47 18.75
N PRO A 65 8.88 1.65 18.07
CA PRO A 65 8.80 2.54 16.92
C PRO A 65 9.37 3.92 17.27
N ALA A 66 10.17 4.49 16.37
CA ALA A 66 10.75 5.81 16.60
C ALA A 66 9.65 6.87 16.74
N GLU A 67 9.87 7.89 17.57
CA GLU A 67 9.00 9.07 17.58
C GLU A 67 9.00 9.73 16.19
N PRO A 68 7.84 10.20 15.70
CA PRO A 68 7.78 10.90 14.42
C PRO A 68 8.70 12.12 14.41
N ARG A 69 9.50 12.24 13.34
CA ARG A 69 10.32 13.41 13.07
C ARG A 69 9.45 14.60 12.62
N PRO A 70 9.86 15.84 12.92
CA PRO A 70 9.21 17.02 12.38
C PRO A 70 9.17 17.01 10.85
N LEU A 71 8.05 17.43 10.28
CA LEU A 71 7.91 17.54 8.83
C LEU A 71 8.86 18.59 8.25
N ALA A 72 9.45 18.28 7.09
CA ALA A 72 10.39 19.14 6.38
C ALA A 72 11.65 19.55 7.19
N GLU A 73 12.00 18.77 8.22
CA GLU A 73 13.25 18.94 8.95
C GLU A 73 14.45 18.85 8.01
N ARG A 74 15.32 19.87 8.03
CA ARG A 74 16.56 19.88 7.24
C ARG A 74 17.63 19.08 7.96
N ARG A 75 18.18 18.09 7.27
CA ARG A 75 19.16 17.17 7.85
C ARG A 75 20.41 17.07 6.98
N VAL A 76 21.51 16.70 7.62
CA VAL A 76 22.78 16.43 6.96
C VAL A 76 22.99 14.93 6.97
N TRP A 77 23.24 14.38 5.78
CA TRP A 77 23.42 12.96 5.57
C TRP A 77 24.86 12.64 5.18
N PRO A 78 25.31 11.39 5.39
CA PRO A 78 26.54 10.89 4.79
C PRO A 78 26.56 11.15 3.28
N ARG A 79 27.76 11.29 2.71
CA ARG A 79 27.93 11.45 1.25
C ARG A 79 27.44 10.23 0.47
N THR A 80 27.33 9.09 1.13
CA THR A 80 26.92 7.83 0.55
C THR A 80 26.36 6.87 1.59
N PHE A 81 25.52 5.95 1.13
CA PHE A 81 24.87 4.86 1.86
C PHE A 81 25.36 3.48 1.38
N HIS A 82 26.57 3.37 0.82
CA HIS A 82 27.12 2.06 0.40
C HIS A 82 27.20 1.04 1.55
N ASP A 83 27.33 1.52 2.79
CA ASP A 83 27.30 0.71 4.02
C ASP A 83 25.96 -0.02 4.24
N ARG A 84 24.90 0.40 3.52
CA ARG A 84 23.56 -0.17 3.61
C ARG A 84 23.26 -1.22 2.54
N LEU A 85 24.19 -1.47 1.62
CA LEU A 85 24.04 -2.53 0.62
C LEU A 85 24.00 -3.91 1.29
N THR A 86 23.05 -4.74 0.88
CA THR A 86 22.91 -6.13 1.35
C THR A 86 23.57 -7.14 0.41
N ALA A 87 23.92 -6.71 -0.79
CA ALA A 87 24.66 -7.45 -1.79
C ALA A 87 25.65 -6.52 -2.51
N PRO A 88 26.77 -7.03 -3.03
CA PRO A 88 27.70 -6.22 -3.80
C PRO A 88 27.00 -5.69 -5.06
N LEU A 89 27.31 -4.43 -5.42
CA LEU A 89 26.85 -3.89 -6.70
C LEU A 89 27.39 -4.72 -7.86
N PRO A 90 26.68 -4.77 -9.00
CA PRO A 90 27.11 -5.58 -10.13
C PRO A 90 28.51 -5.19 -10.64
N GLY A 91 29.45 -6.14 -10.54
CA GLY A 91 30.85 -5.93 -10.92
C GLY A 91 31.13 -6.19 -12.41
N LEU A 92 32.37 -5.99 -12.83
CA LEU A 92 32.82 -6.17 -14.22
C LEU A 92 32.52 -7.56 -14.79
N LYS A 93 32.62 -8.62 -13.99
CA LYS A 93 32.29 -10.00 -14.40
C LYS A 93 30.81 -10.15 -14.75
N ALA A 94 29.96 -9.55 -13.94
CA ALA A 94 28.52 -9.58 -14.14
C ALA A 94 28.14 -8.77 -15.39
N LEU A 95 28.76 -7.59 -15.60
CA LEU A 95 28.63 -6.80 -16.83
C LEU A 95 29.12 -7.55 -18.08
N ALA A 96 30.25 -8.27 -17.99
CA ALA A 96 30.78 -9.07 -19.10
C ALA A 96 29.85 -10.24 -19.44
N ARG A 97 29.30 -10.92 -18.43
CA ARG A 97 28.29 -11.96 -18.60
C ARG A 97 27.02 -11.40 -19.25
N PHE A 98 26.58 -10.24 -18.80
CA PHE A 98 25.43 -9.52 -19.34
C PHE A 98 25.62 -9.17 -20.82
N ALA A 99 26.80 -8.64 -21.19
CA ALA A 99 27.15 -8.35 -22.58
C ALA A 99 27.18 -9.62 -23.46
N ARG A 100 27.55 -10.77 -22.90
CA ARG A 100 27.60 -12.07 -23.60
C ARG A 100 26.22 -12.71 -23.77
N GLU A 101 25.37 -12.66 -22.74
CA GLU A 101 24.09 -13.38 -22.70
C GLU A 101 22.92 -12.59 -23.29
N GLY A 102 23.04 -11.26 -23.46
CA GLY A 102 22.22 -10.46 -24.37
C GLY A 102 20.72 -10.32 -24.04
N ALA A 103 20.19 -10.99 -23.02
CA ALA A 103 18.78 -10.93 -22.65
C ALA A 103 18.53 -9.86 -21.58
N VAL A 104 18.25 -8.63 -22.03
CA VAL A 104 17.76 -7.52 -21.18
C VAL A 104 16.27 -7.29 -21.39
N ARG A 105 15.68 -7.99 -22.37
CA ARG A 105 14.31 -7.82 -22.81
C ARG A 105 13.71 -9.17 -23.18
N PRO A 106 12.38 -9.31 -23.10
CA PRO A 106 11.71 -10.53 -23.47
C PRO A 106 11.84 -10.77 -24.98
N THR A 107 11.71 -12.03 -25.38
CA THR A 107 11.60 -12.42 -26.79
C THR A 107 10.29 -11.89 -27.39
N ALA A 108 10.13 -11.97 -28.72
CA ALA A 108 8.86 -11.62 -29.36
C ALA A 108 7.68 -12.41 -28.79
N ASP A 109 7.88 -13.70 -28.51
CA ASP A 109 6.87 -14.55 -27.86
C ASP A 109 6.56 -14.07 -26.43
N GLY A 110 7.58 -13.64 -25.68
CA GLY A 110 7.40 -13.06 -24.34
C GLY A 110 6.63 -11.74 -24.32
N LEU A 111 6.51 -11.06 -25.47
CA LEU A 111 5.71 -9.84 -25.65
C LEU A 111 4.35 -10.10 -26.31
N ALA A 112 4.09 -11.30 -26.82
CA ALA A 112 2.84 -11.61 -27.55
C ALA A 112 1.59 -11.44 -26.68
N ASP A 113 1.72 -11.61 -25.37
CA ASP A 113 0.63 -11.52 -24.41
C ASP A 113 0.33 -10.10 -23.91
N ILE A 114 0.98 -9.05 -24.44
CA ILE A 114 0.68 -7.64 -24.07
C ILE A 114 -0.84 -7.33 -24.16
N PRO A 115 -1.59 -7.71 -25.21
CA PRO A 115 -3.03 -7.44 -25.29
C PRO A 115 -3.87 -8.11 -24.20
N ARG A 116 -3.33 -9.11 -23.49
CA ARG A 116 -4.00 -9.86 -22.42
C ARG A 116 -3.70 -9.27 -21.03
N LEU A 117 -2.82 -8.28 -20.93
CA LEU A 117 -2.52 -7.63 -19.65
C LEU A 117 -3.79 -6.99 -19.08
N PRO A 118 -4.11 -7.25 -17.80
CA PRO A 118 -5.34 -6.78 -17.20
C PRO A 118 -5.28 -5.26 -17.00
N CYS A 119 -6.14 -4.54 -17.71
CA CYS A 119 -6.29 -3.10 -17.63
C CYS A 119 -7.78 -2.76 -17.61
N ALA A 120 -8.24 -2.21 -16.49
CA ALA A 120 -9.64 -1.84 -16.29
C ALA A 120 -9.73 -0.52 -15.50
N PRO A 121 -9.40 0.61 -16.15
CA PRO A 121 -9.59 1.94 -15.55
C PRO A 121 -11.01 2.14 -15.05
N ALA A 122 -11.13 2.52 -13.78
CA ALA A 122 -12.40 2.81 -13.15
C ALA A 122 -12.29 4.10 -12.31
N PRO A 123 -13.41 4.79 -12.02
CA PRO A 123 -13.40 5.89 -11.07
C PRO A 123 -12.85 5.46 -9.71
N LEU A 124 -12.08 6.35 -9.07
CA LEU A 124 -11.57 6.12 -7.73
C LEU A 124 -12.74 5.97 -6.74
N PRO A 125 -12.67 5.02 -5.79
CA PRO A 125 -13.72 4.83 -4.81
C PRO A 125 -13.84 6.05 -3.90
N ARG A 126 -15.08 6.43 -3.59
CA ARG A 126 -15.36 7.44 -2.56
C ARG A 126 -15.36 6.75 -1.21
N VAL A 127 -14.38 7.09 -0.38
CA VAL A 127 -14.18 6.54 0.96
C VAL A 127 -14.04 7.66 1.98
N ASP A 128 -14.47 7.39 3.21
CA ASP A 128 -14.29 8.29 4.35
C ASP A 128 -12.88 8.16 4.94
N ALA A 129 -12.61 8.92 6.02
CA ALA A 129 -11.29 8.93 6.64
C ALA A 129 -10.92 7.62 7.37
N ARG A 130 -11.90 6.77 7.69
CA ARG A 130 -11.73 5.51 8.43
C ARG A 130 -11.56 4.30 7.52
N THR A 131 -11.75 4.50 6.22
CA THR A 131 -11.76 3.43 5.22
C THR A 131 -10.54 3.53 4.33
N VAL A 132 -9.70 2.50 4.33
CA VAL A 132 -8.53 2.46 3.44
C VAL A 132 -8.95 1.95 2.06
N ALA A 133 -8.53 2.65 1.01
CA ALA A 133 -8.69 2.21 -0.36
C ALA A 133 -7.39 2.32 -1.15
N VAL A 134 -7.18 1.39 -2.07
CA VAL A 134 -6.02 1.39 -2.97
C VAL A 134 -6.49 1.27 -4.40
N THR A 135 -5.85 2.01 -5.29
CA THR A 135 -6.03 1.91 -6.74
C THR A 135 -4.67 1.77 -7.40
N TRP A 136 -4.50 0.72 -8.22
CA TRP A 136 -3.24 0.50 -8.92
C TRP A 136 -3.19 1.35 -10.19
N ALA A 137 -2.35 2.39 -10.23
CA ALA A 137 -2.19 3.22 -11.43
C ALA A 137 -1.26 2.58 -12.48
N GLY A 138 -0.55 1.51 -12.10
CA GLY A 138 0.42 0.77 -12.91
C GLY A 138 1.85 0.93 -12.36
N HIS A 139 2.71 -0.03 -12.68
CA HIS A 139 4.08 -0.14 -12.17
C HIS A 139 4.10 -0.20 -10.63
N ALA A 140 4.95 0.59 -9.95
CA ALA A 140 4.93 0.79 -8.50
C ALA A 140 4.00 1.95 -8.06
N SER A 141 3.23 2.54 -8.98
CA SER A 141 2.38 3.69 -8.69
C SER A 141 1.02 3.28 -8.16
N TRP A 142 0.74 3.67 -6.92
CA TRP A 142 -0.56 3.48 -6.27
C TRP A 142 -1.16 4.81 -5.86
N VAL A 143 -2.49 4.89 -5.92
CA VAL A 143 -3.28 5.89 -5.21
C VAL A 143 -3.79 5.23 -3.94
N VAL A 144 -3.30 5.65 -2.79
CA VAL A 144 -3.67 5.11 -1.47
C VAL A 144 -4.48 6.15 -0.73
N ARG A 145 -5.72 5.81 -0.38
CA ARG A 145 -6.58 6.58 0.52
C ARG A 145 -6.47 5.98 1.91
N ILE A 146 -5.98 6.74 2.89
CA ILE A 146 -5.72 6.25 4.25
C ILE A 146 -5.77 7.42 5.24
N GLY A 147 -6.51 7.27 6.35
CA GLY A 147 -6.66 8.34 7.35
C GLY A 147 -7.18 9.67 6.79
N GLY A 148 -8.01 9.61 5.74
CA GLY A 148 -8.50 10.80 5.01
C GLY A 148 -7.55 11.33 3.93
N LEU A 149 -6.27 10.99 3.97
CA LEU A 149 -5.27 11.43 3.00
C LEU A 149 -5.40 10.73 1.64
N THR A 150 -4.93 11.37 0.59
CA THR A 150 -4.57 10.78 -0.71
C THR A 150 -3.06 10.75 -0.86
N VAL A 151 -2.47 9.57 -0.74
CA VAL A 151 -1.03 9.33 -0.84
C VAL A 151 -0.71 8.68 -2.19
N LEU A 152 0.27 9.21 -2.91
CA LEU A 152 0.84 8.53 -4.07
C LEU A 152 2.14 7.82 -3.71
N THR A 153 2.28 6.56 -4.11
CA THR A 153 3.56 5.83 -4.05
C THR A 153 4.27 5.95 -5.40
N ASP A 154 5.57 6.26 -5.42
CA ASP A 154 6.42 6.26 -6.62
C ASP A 154 5.71 6.67 -7.92
N PRO A 155 5.19 7.91 -8.01
CA PRO A 155 4.21 8.25 -9.03
C PRO A 155 4.86 8.41 -10.42
N VAL A 156 4.47 7.55 -11.36
CA VAL A 156 4.93 7.57 -12.77
C VAL A 156 3.73 7.56 -13.73
N TRP A 157 3.32 8.76 -14.13
CA TRP A 157 2.30 9.00 -15.15
C TRP A 157 2.90 9.17 -16.56
N SER A 158 4.22 9.18 -16.68
CA SER A 158 4.90 9.35 -17.97
C SER A 158 4.67 8.16 -18.90
N ARG A 159 4.60 8.44 -20.21
CA ARG A 159 4.56 7.42 -21.27
C ARG A 159 5.88 6.66 -21.38
N ARG A 160 6.99 7.34 -21.11
CA ARG A 160 8.36 6.81 -21.21
C ARG A 160 9.14 7.22 -19.98
N ILE A 161 9.96 6.31 -19.49
CA ILE A 161 11.01 6.54 -18.50
C ILE A 161 12.35 6.47 -19.22
N LEU A 162 13.37 7.13 -18.68
CA LEU A 162 14.67 7.18 -19.35
C LEU A 162 15.31 5.79 -19.36
N GLY A 163 15.72 5.31 -20.54
CA GLY A 163 16.40 4.02 -20.69
C GLY A 163 15.49 2.84 -21.05
N THR A 164 14.18 3.04 -21.19
CA THR A 164 13.24 1.94 -21.52
C THR A 164 12.37 2.28 -22.74
N PRO A 165 11.71 1.26 -23.34
CA PRO A 165 10.60 1.48 -24.25
C PRO A 165 9.43 2.25 -23.58
N ALA A 166 8.46 2.67 -24.39
CA ALA A 166 7.21 3.22 -23.85
C ALA A 166 6.47 2.17 -23.00
N ARG A 167 5.69 2.64 -22.02
CA ARG A 167 4.81 1.78 -21.23
C ARG A 167 3.89 0.96 -22.14
N ILE A 168 3.73 -0.32 -21.83
CA ILE A 168 2.92 -1.29 -22.59
C ILE A 168 1.46 -1.28 -22.14
N THR A 169 1.20 -0.99 -20.86
CA THR A 169 -0.15 -0.79 -20.31
C THR A 169 -0.34 0.68 -19.95
N PRO A 170 -1.42 1.36 -20.36
CA PRO A 170 -1.64 2.79 -20.07
C PRO A 170 -1.79 3.05 -18.57
N VAL A 171 -1.77 4.32 -18.16
CA VAL A 171 -1.99 4.68 -16.75
C VAL A 171 -3.42 4.37 -16.36
N GLY A 172 -3.58 3.67 -15.24
CA GLY A 172 -4.89 3.21 -14.77
C GLY A 172 -5.79 4.32 -14.24
N VAL A 173 -5.20 5.45 -13.84
CA VAL A 173 -5.90 6.61 -13.28
C VAL A 173 -5.51 7.85 -14.06
N ALA A 174 -6.48 8.48 -14.72
CA ALA A 174 -6.24 9.76 -15.37
C ALA A 174 -5.83 10.80 -14.31
N TRP A 175 -4.82 11.61 -14.60
CA TRP A 175 -4.32 12.59 -13.62
C TRP A 175 -5.38 13.59 -13.18
N ASP A 176 -6.20 14.05 -14.12
CA ASP A 176 -7.25 15.04 -13.83
C ASP A 176 -8.42 14.42 -13.06
N ALA A 177 -8.44 13.09 -12.91
CA ALA A 177 -9.38 12.37 -12.05
C ALA A 177 -8.83 12.12 -10.63
N LEU A 178 -7.57 12.46 -10.35
CA LEU A 178 -7.02 12.36 -9.00
C LEU A 178 -7.69 13.41 -8.09
N PRO A 179 -8.08 13.03 -6.86
CA PRO A 179 -8.29 13.99 -5.78
C PRO A 179 -7.03 14.82 -5.55
N ARG A 180 -7.15 15.84 -4.69
CA ARG A 180 -5.97 16.53 -4.16
C ARG A 180 -5.01 15.48 -3.59
N VAL A 181 -3.77 15.51 -4.07
CA VAL A 181 -2.69 14.68 -3.54
C VAL A 181 -2.15 15.35 -2.27
N ASP A 182 -2.35 14.69 -1.13
CA ASP A 182 -1.98 15.20 0.17
C ASP A 182 -0.54 14.83 0.55
N ALA A 183 -0.03 13.71 0.03
CA ALA A 183 1.36 13.31 0.21
C ALA A 183 1.87 12.45 -0.95
N VAL A 184 3.19 12.41 -1.10
CA VAL A 184 3.88 11.42 -1.95
C VAL A 184 4.94 10.72 -1.12
N VAL A 185 5.03 9.41 -1.25
CA VAL A 185 6.13 8.60 -0.72
C VAL A 185 7.01 8.11 -1.88
N ILE A 186 8.32 8.19 -1.68
CA ILE A 186 9.32 7.73 -2.66
C ILE A 186 10.16 6.61 -2.05
N SER A 187 10.24 5.46 -2.72
CA SER A 187 11.06 4.34 -2.26
C SER A 187 12.55 4.56 -2.52
N HIS A 188 12.92 5.03 -3.71
CA HIS A 188 14.30 5.26 -4.15
C HIS A 188 14.36 6.15 -5.42
N ASN A 189 15.57 6.39 -5.95
CA ASN A 189 15.80 7.45 -6.94
C ASN A 189 15.84 7.01 -8.43
N HIS A 190 15.57 5.73 -8.72
CA HIS A 190 15.55 5.22 -10.10
C HIS A 190 14.48 5.90 -10.95
N TYR A 191 14.65 5.87 -12.27
CA TYR A 191 13.83 6.66 -13.19
C TYR A 191 12.37 6.20 -13.26
N ASP A 192 12.11 4.94 -12.97
CA ASP A 192 10.81 4.30 -12.97
C ASP A 192 10.08 4.41 -11.61
N HIS A 193 10.72 4.99 -10.61
CA HIS A 193 10.12 5.30 -9.30
C HIS A 193 10.08 6.80 -8.99
N LEU A 194 11.04 7.55 -9.56
CA LEU A 194 11.17 9.00 -9.38
C LEU A 194 11.04 9.73 -10.74
N ASP A 195 9.79 9.94 -11.16
CA ASP A 195 9.47 10.56 -12.45
C ASP A 195 9.31 12.09 -12.35
N ALA A 196 10.31 12.81 -12.87
CA ALA A 196 10.31 14.27 -12.84
C ALA A 196 9.13 14.93 -13.60
N PRO A 197 8.74 14.47 -14.81
CA PRO A 197 7.52 14.95 -15.46
C PRO A 197 6.27 14.83 -14.60
N THR A 198 6.05 13.71 -13.93
CA THR A 198 4.89 13.50 -13.04
C THR A 198 4.95 14.45 -11.85
N LEU A 199 6.07 14.50 -11.12
CA LEU A 199 6.22 15.37 -9.96
C LEU A 199 6.11 16.87 -10.30
N ARG A 200 6.47 17.28 -11.53
CA ARG A 200 6.29 18.67 -11.95
C ARG A 200 4.83 19.14 -11.91
N ARG A 201 3.86 18.23 -11.96
CA ARG A 201 2.43 18.52 -11.96
C ARG A 201 1.86 18.77 -10.56
N LEU A 202 2.63 18.46 -9.50
CA LEU A 202 2.22 18.69 -8.12
C LEU A 202 2.50 20.12 -7.67
N PRO A 203 1.68 20.68 -6.77
CA PRO A 203 2.03 21.87 -5.98
C PRO A 203 3.40 21.72 -5.31
N ARG A 204 4.14 22.82 -5.19
CA ARG A 204 5.50 22.79 -4.63
C ARG A 204 5.54 22.64 -3.11
N ASP A 205 4.41 22.88 -2.47
CA ASP A 205 4.15 22.67 -1.06
C ASP A 205 3.49 21.31 -0.78
N THR A 206 3.32 20.42 -1.77
CA THR A 206 2.91 19.03 -1.51
C THR A 206 3.93 18.36 -0.58
N PRO A 207 3.50 17.79 0.57
CA PRO A 207 4.35 16.96 1.41
C PRO A 207 4.97 15.78 0.66
N LEU A 208 6.29 15.66 0.74
CA LEU A 208 7.07 14.60 0.14
C LEU A 208 7.84 13.86 1.23
N PHE A 209 7.64 12.55 1.32
CA PHE A 209 8.40 11.66 2.20
C PHE A 209 9.36 10.85 1.36
N VAL A 210 10.65 11.00 1.62
CA VAL A 210 11.70 10.52 0.71
C VAL A 210 12.84 9.88 1.50
N PRO A 211 13.64 9.01 0.86
CA PRO A 211 14.80 8.42 1.52
C PRO A 211 15.85 9.48 1.85
N ALA A 212 16.59 9.26 2.93
CA ALA A 212 17.75 10.04 3.32
C ALA A 212 18.68 10.36 2.12
N GLY A 213 19.12 11.62 2.02
CA GLY A 213 20.01 12.12 0.96
C GLY A 213 19.32 12.52 -0.36
N LEU A 214 18.00 12.34 -0.50
CA LEU A 214 17.27 12.66 -1.73
C LEU A 214 16.70 14.09 -1.79
N ALA A 215 16.58 14.83 -0.68
CA ALA A 215 15.90 16.13 -0.65
C ALA A 215 16.52 17.18 -1.58
N ARG A 216 17.84 17.15 -1.78
CA ARG A 216 18.53 18.05 -2.73
C ARG A 216 17.96 17.92 -4.16
N TRP A 217 17.50 16.74 -4.56
CA TRP A 217 16.87 16.55 -5.86
C TRP A 217 15.53 17.30 -5.97
N PHE A 218 14.76 17.31 -4.89
CA PHE A 218 13.45 17.97 -4.78
C PHE A 218 13.55 19.48 -4.61
N HIS A 219 14.47 19.96 -3.76
CA HIS A 219 14.69 21.39 -3.57
C HIS A 219 15.19 22.08 -4.84
N ARG A 220 16.03 21.42 -5.64
CA ARG A 220 16.40 21.91 -6.99
C ARG A 220 15.20 22.07 -7.93
N ARG A 221 14.08 21.40 -7.62
CA ARG A 221 12.79 21.50 -8.33
C ARG A 221 11.77 22.33 -7.56
N ARG A 222 12.23 23.11 -6.58
CA ARG A 222 11.46 24.09 -5.79
C ARG A 222 10.46 23.50 -4.81
N PHE A 223 10.48 22.20 -4.55
CA PHE A 223 9.65 21.64 -3.48
C PHE A 223 10.13 22.11 -2.11
N THR A 224 9.18 22.51 -1.26
CA THR A 224 9.44 23.16 0.03
C THR A 224 9.18 22.23 1.22
N ARG A 225 8.26 21.27 1.11
CA ARG A 225 7.91 20.32 2.17
C ARG A 225 8.47 18.93 1.89
N VAL A 226 9.77 18.75 2.10
CA VAL A 226 10.48 17.48 1.85
C VAL A 226 11.01 16.92 3.16
N THR A 227 10.53 15.76 3.58
CA THR A 227 10.94 15.05 4.79
C THR A 227 11.82 13.86 4.40
N GLU A 228 13.09 13.88 4.83
CA GLU A 228 14.05 12.79 4.63
C GLU A 228 14.12 11.88 5.86
N LEU A 229 13.98 10.57 5.65
CA LEU A 229 14.05 9.57 6.70
C LEU A 229 15.13 8.51 6.41
N ASP A 230 15.87 8.10 7.45
CA ASP A 230 16.64 6.86 7.47
C ASP A 230 15.69 5.69 7.82
N TRP A 231 16.18 4.47 7.64
CA TRP A 231 15.45 3.28 8.04
C TRP A 231 15.07 3.31 9.51
N TRP A 232 13.85 2.85 9.79
CA TRP A 232 13.23 2.80 11.10
C TRP A 232 12.92 4.17 11.72
N GLU A 233 13.08 5.25 10.96
CA GLU A 233 12.53 6.55 11.31
C GLU A 233 11.12 6.71 10.73
N ALA A 234 10.37 7.63 11.33
CA ALA A 234 9.01 7.93 10.90
C ALA A 234 8.75 9.43 10.88
N ALA A 235 7.66 9.81 10.23
CA ALA A 235 7.07 11.13 10.32
C ALA A 235 5.54 11.00 10.31
N GLU A 236 4.83 12.04 10.72
CA GLU A 236 3.36 12.02 10.81
C GLU A 236 2.77 13.23 10.10
N LEU A 237 1.69 13.01 9.34
CA LEU A 237 0.91 14.06 8.69
C LEU A 237 -0.57 13.78 8.93
N ASP A 238 -1.25 14.73 9.57
CA ASP A 238 -2.69 14.69 9.86
C ASP A 238 -3.15 13.36 10.49
N GLY A 239 -2.36 12.82 11.43
CA GLY A 239 -2.62 11.57 12.14
C GLY A 239 -2.23 10.28 11.40
N VAL A 240 -1.82 10.37 10.12
CA VAL A 240 -1.26 9.22 9.39
C VAL A 240 0.24 9.18 9.61
N ARG A 241 0.74 8.04 10.08
CA ARG A 241 2.16 7.78 10.31
C ARG A 241 2.80 7.14 9.07
N PHE A 242 3.98 7.64 8.73
CA PHE A 242 4.82 7.21 7.62
C PHE A 242 6.15 6.67 8.16
N ASP A 243 6.30 5.34 8.26
CA ASP A 243 7.55 4.69 8.66
C ASP A 243 8.37 4.32 7.43
N PHE A 244 9.63 4.74 7.37
CA PHE A 244 10.55 4.33 6.30
C PHE A 244 11.30 3.07 6.72
N VAL A 245 11.19 1.99 5.92
CA VAL A 245 11.72 0.67 6.27
C VAL A 245 12.77 0.17 5.27
N PRO A 246 13.69 -0.73 5.67
CA PRO A 246 14.72 -1.23 4.77
C PRO A 246 14.20 -2.06 3.60
N ALA A 247 15.01 -2.10 2.54
CA ALA A 247 14.84 -2.96 1.38
C ALA A 247 16.20 -3.53 0.93
N HIS A 248 16.17 -4.69 0.28
CA HIS A 248 17.32 -5.25 -0.44
C HIS A 248 17.40 -4.60 -1.82
N HIS A 249 17.97 -3.40 -1.92
CA HIS A 249 18.13 -2.67 -3.18
C HIS A 249 19.31 -1.70 -3.11
N TRP A 250 19.32 -0.71 -4.00
CA TRP A 250 20.31 0.34 -4.09
C TRP A 250 19.69 1.58 -4.77
N SER A 251 20.48 2.64 -4.94
CA SER A 251 20.05 3.85 -5.63
C SER A 251 21.07 4.31 -6.66
N LYS A 252 20.61 4.75 -7.84
CA LYS A 252 21.41 5.42 -8.86
C LYS A 252 20.53 6.09 -9.90
N ARG A 253 20.84 7.35 -10.21
CA ARG A 253 20.13 8.11 -11.24
C ARG A 253 21.05 8.70 -12.29
N THR A 254 22.31 8.92 -11.98
CA THR A 254 23.33 9.43 -12.89
C THR A 254 24.58 8.55 -12.83
N LEU A 255 25.58 8.85 -13.64
CA LEU A 255 26.81 8.07 -13.67
C LEU A 255 27.63 8.17 -12.36
N VAL A 256 27.36 9.16 -11.52
CA VAL A 256 28.22 9.53 -10.37
C VAL A 256 27.49 9.56 -9.03
N ASP A 257 26.24 9.07 -8.95
CA ASP A 257 25.41 9.18 -7.74
C ASP A 257 24.95 7.85 -7.15
N THR A 258 25.63 6.76 -7.49
CA THR A 258 25.39 5.45 -6.89
C THR A 258 25.44 5.53 -5.36
N CYS A 259 24.36 5.10 -4.73
CA CYS A 259 24.13 5.12 -3.29
C CYS A 259 24.36 6.50 -2.65
N ARG A 260 24.10 7.61 -3.35
CA ARG A 260 24.13 8.96 -2.74
C ARG A 260 22.83 9.35 -2.04
N SER A 261 21.76 8.61 -2.28
CA SER A 261 20.56 8.61 -1.45
C SER A 261 20.28 7.19 -0.99
N LEU A 262 19.50 7.04 0.08
CA LEU A 262 19.02 5.76 0.57
C LEU A 262 17.91 5.21 -0.35
N TRP A 263 17.43 4.01 -0.04
CA TRP A 263 16.35 3.27 -0.68
C TRP A 263 15.58 2.47 0.38
N GLY A 264 14.33 2.11 0.14
CA GLY A 264 13.51 1.41 1.13
C GLY A 264 12.05 1.29 0.74
N GLY A 265 11.24 0.81 1.68
CA GLY A 265 9.79 0.80 1.60
C GLY A 265 9.16 1.74 2.63
N TRP A 266 7.82 1.79 2.63
CA TRP A 266 7.01 2.62 3.52
C TRP A 266 5.93 1.80 4.20
N VAL A 267 5.76 1.94 5.51
CA VAL A 267 4.54 1.50 6.20
C VAL A 267 3.71 2.74 6.53
N LEU A 268 2.48 2.77 6.01
CA LEU A 268 1.49 3.80 6.29
C LEU A 268 0.54 3.27 7.35
N THR A 269 0.42 3.95 8.49
CA THR A 269 -0.52 3.58 9.56
C THR A 269 -1.52 4.70 9.77
N ASP A 270 -2.81 4.40 9.70
CA ASP A 270 -3.87 5.37 9.97
C ASP A 270 -4.16 5.52 11.48
N PRO A 271 -4.97 6.51 11.88
CA PRO A 271 -5.33 6.71 13.30
C PRO A 271 -6.06 5.54 13.96
N ASP A 272 -6.76 4.71 13.18
CA ASP A 272 -7.48 3.52 13.64
C ASP A 272 -6.56 2.27 13.71
N GLY A 273 -5.29 2.40 13.27
CA GLY A 273 -4.27 1.36 13.30
C GLY A 273 -4.20 0.48 12.04
N GLN A 274 -4.95 0.79 10.98
CA GLN A 274 -4.87 0.06 9.70
C GLN A 274 -3.54 0.34 9.01
N ARG A 275 -2.92 -0.69 8.44
CA ARG A 275 -1.56 -0.63 7.88
C ARG A 275 -1.47 -1.07 6.43
N VAL A 276 -0.88 -0.20 5.61
CA VAL A 276 -0.47 -0.51 4.23
C VAL A 276 1.05 -0.46 4.15
N TYR A 277 1.66 -1.57 3.75
CA TYR A 277 3.08 -1.65 3.44
C TYR A 277 3.32 -1.51 1.94
N PHE A 278 4.13 -0.55 1.54
CA PHE A 278 4.64 -0.36 0.19
C PHE A 278 6.12 -0.72 0.15
N ALA A 279 6.48 -1.82 -0.51
CA ALA A 279 7.85 -2.32 -0.45
C ALA A 279 8.87 -1.51 -1.28
N GLY A 280 8.42 -0.74 -2.27
CA GLY A 280 9.32 -0.30 -3.34
C GLY A 280 9.92 -1.49 -4.09
N ASP A 281 11.15 -1.31 -4.58
CA ASP A 281 11.95 -2.39 -5.14
C ASP A 281 12.78 -3.05 -4.05
N THR A 282 12.76 -4.38 -4.03
CA THR A 282 13.53 -5.16 -3.08
C THR A 282 13.71 -6.59 -3.58
N GLY A 283 14.88 -7.16 -3.32
CA GLY A 283 15.11 -8.60 -3.33
C GLY A 283 14.51 -9.27 -2.09
N TYR A 284 14.48 -10.60 -2.10
CA TYR A 284 14.03 -11.39 -0.96
C TYR A 284 15.08 -11.49 0.14
N GLY A 285 14.65 -11.43 1.41
CA GLY A 285 15.55 -11.64 2.52
C GLY A 285 14.99 -11.24 3.88
N HIS A 286 15.90 -11.15 4.85
CA HIS A 286 15.57 -11.03 6.28
C HIS A 286 14.79 -9.77 6.65
N TRP A 287 14.82 -8.71 5.82
CA TRP A 287 14.09 -7.48 6.09
C TRP A 287 12.58 -7.70 6.25
N PHE A 288 11.95 -8.58 5.44
CA PHE A 288 10.52 -8.84 5.53
C PHE A 288 10.10 -9.34 6.91
N SER A 289 10.78 -10.36 7.43
CA SER A 289 10.52 -10.89 8.77
C SER A 289 10.74 -9.84 9.88
N ARG A 290 11.73 -8.95 9.68
CA ARG A 290 12.04 -7.88 10.65
C ARG A 290 11.02 -6.76 10.61
N ILE A 291 10.52 -6.41 9.42
CA ILE A 291 9.42 -5.46 9.23
C ILE A 291 8.16 -6.01 9.88
N GLY A 292 7.78 -7.27 9.60
CA GLY A 292 6.60 -7.90 10.21
C GLY A 292 6.64 -7.93 11.75
N ARG A 293 7.83 -8.12 12.34
CA ARG A 293 8.00 -8.05 13.81
C ARG A 293 7.93 -6.63 14.39
N ARG A 294 8.39 -5.62 13.66
CA ARG A 294 8.40 -4.21 14.13
C ARG A 294 7.08 -3.48 13.83
N CYS A 295 6.37 -3.91 12.80
CA CYS A 295 5.11 -3.35 12.34
C CYS A 295 4.08 -4.50 12.22
N PRO A 296 3.67 -5.13 13.34
CA PRO A 296 2.76 -6.28 13.28
C PRO A 296 1.39 -5.90 12.72
N GLY A 297 0.65 -6.84 12.15
CA GLY A 297 -0.70 -6.58 11.66
C GLY A 297 -0.77 -5.69 10.42
N ILE A 298 0.05 -5.98 9.41
CA ILE A 298 -0.05 -5.34 8.10
C ILE A 298 -1.32 -5.84 7.42
N ASP A 299 -2.27 -4.94 7.12
CA ASP A 299 -3.54 -5.31 6.48
C ASP A 299 -3.37 -5.55 4.98
N LEU A 300 -2.43 -4.85 4.35
CA LEU A 300 -2.11 -4.97 2.94
C LEU A 300 -0.63 -4.73 2.66
N ALA A 301 0.02 -5.66 1.95
CA ALA A 301 1.36 -5.50 1.41
C ALA A 301 1.32 -5.30 -0.12
N LEU A 302 1.84 -4.17 -0.59
CA LEU A 302 2.09 -3.87 -2.00
C LEU A 302 3.51 -4.37 -2.33
N LEU A 303 3.61 -5.47 -3.06
CA LEU A 303 4.88 -6.20 -3.26
C LEU A 303 5.24 -6.31 -4.75
N PRO A 304 6.50 -6.02 -5.14
CA PRO A 304 6.94 -6.17 -6.52
C PRO A 304 6.97 -7.65 -6.91
N ILE A 305 6.55 -7.94 -8.14
CA ILE A 305 6.62 -9.29 -8.71
C ILE A 305 7.24 -9.32 -10.12
N GLY A 306 7.74 -8.19 -10.62
CA GLY A 306 8.38 -8.05 -11.93
C GLY A 306 9.85 -7.66 -11.81
N ALA A 307 10.52 -7.48 -12.96
CA ALA A 307 11.92 -7.09 -13.02
C ALA A 307 12.89 -8.10 -12.37
N TYR A 308 12.63 -9.40 -12.50
CA TYR A 308 13.40 -10.45 -11.83
C TYR A 308 14.27 -11.31 -12.75
N ASP A 309 14.11 -11.26 -14.08
CA ASP A 309 14.87 -12.12 -15.01
C ASP A 309 15.96 -11.34 -15.80
N PRO A 310 17.23 -11.79 -15.83
CA PRO A 310 17.75 -13.06 -15.30
C PRO A 310 18.01 -13.07 -13.78
N ARG A 311 17.62 -14.16 -13.10
CA ARG A 311 17.78 -14.31 -11.63
C ARG A 311 19.21 -14.13 -11.14
N TRP A 312 20.22 -14.60 -11.88
CA TRP A 312 21.63 -14.45 -11.48
C TRP A 312 22.09 -12.98 -11.37
N TRP A 313 21.37 -12.05 -12.00
CA TRP A 313 21.63 -10.61 -11.96
C TRP A 313 20.68 -9.87 -11.00
N LEU A 314 19.41 -10.29 -10.93
CA LEU A 314 18.35 -9.52 -10.28
C LEU A 314 17.91 -10.07 -8.92
N ALA A 315 18.27 -11.30 -8.54
CA ALA A 315 17.76 -11.94 -7.31
C ALA A 315 18.08 -11.16 -6.03
N ASP A 316 19.23 -10.50 -5.97
CA ASP A 316 19.65 -9.73 -4.80
C ASP A 316 18.83 -8.44 -4.61
N VAL A 317 18.13 -7.98 -5.65
CA VAL A 317 17.52 -6.64 -5.71
C VAL A 317 16.05 -6.62 -6.14
N HIS A 318 15.54 -7.72 -6.71
CA HIS A 318 14.14 -7.89 -7.10
C HIS A 318 13.62 -9.27 -6.72
N CYS A 319 12.49 -9.30 -5.99
CA CYS A 319 11.72 -10.50 -5.75
C CYS A 319 11.19 -11.08 -7.07
N ASP A 320 11.26 -12.39 -7.22
CA ASP A 320 10.37 -13.11 -8.13
C ASP A 320 8.96 -13.30 -7.51
N PRO A 321 7.96 -13.77 -8.28
CA PRO A 321 6.60 -13.93 -7.78
C PRO A 321 6.49 -14.86 -6.56
N GLU A 322 7.24 -15.96 -6.53
CA GLU A 322 7.26 -16.92 -5.42
C GLU A 322 7.89 -16.32 -4.16
N GLU A 323 8.96 -15.54 -4.31
CA GLU A 323 9.57 -14.75 -3.25
C GLU A 323 8.65 -13.69 -2.69
N ALA A 324 7.85 -13.04 -3.54
CA ALA A 324 6.88 -12.05 -3.08
C ALA A 324 5.77 -12.69 -2.24
N VAL A 325 5.31 -13.90 -2.58
CA VAL A 325 4.37 -14.66 -1.73
C VAL A 325 5.01 -15.02 -0.38
N ARG A 326 6.26 -15.50 -0.37
CA ARG A 326 7.00 -15.77 0.87
C ARG A 326 7.19 -14.50 1.71
N ALA A 327 7.51 -13.38 1.07
CA ALA A 327 7.64 -12.08 1.73
C ALA A 327 6.33 -11.64 2.41
N ALA A 328 5.18 -11.85 1.76
CA ALA A 328 3.87 -11.56 2.36
C ALA A 328 3.64 -12.37 3.65
N GLN A 329 4.04 -13.65 3.66
CA GLN A 329 3.97 -14.53 4.84
C GLN A 329 4.94 -14.06 5.94
N ASP A 330 6.20 -13.75 5.59
CA ASP A 330 7.22 -13.28 6.54
C ASP A 330 6.86 -11.94 7.19
N LEU A 331 6.17 -11.07 6.46
CA LEU A 331 5.60 -9.82 6.96
C LEU A 331 4.44 -10.06 7.93
N GLY A 332 3.80 -11.22 7.88
CA GLY A 332 2.50 -11.45 8.53
C GLY A 332 1.39 -10.58 7.92
N ALA A 333 1.48 -10.27 6.63
CA ALA A 333 0.49 -9.45 5.94
C ALA A 333 -0.79 -10.24 5.72
N ARG A 334 -1.94 -9.62 6.00
CA ARG A 334 -3.26 -10.27 5.77
C ARG A 334 -3.54 -10.45 4.28
N ARG A 335 -3.08 -9.51 3.45
CA ARG A 335 -3.34 -9.45 2.01
C ARG A 335 -2.12 -8.99 1.26
N MET A 336 -2.04 -9.38 -0.01
CA MET A 336 -0.97 -8.96 -0.92
C MET A 336 -1.58 -8.38 -2.19
N ALA A 337 -1.11 -7.19 -2.60
CA ALA A 337 -1.35 -6.65 -3.93
C ALA A 337 -0.03 -6.64 -4.74
N PRO A 338 0.08 -7.47 -5.79
CA PRO A 338 1.26 -7.46 -6.65
C PRO A 338 1.40 -6.15 -7.44
N MET A 339 2.63 -5.68 -7.62
CA MET A 339 2.97 -4.46 -8.37
C MET A 339 4.28 -4.61 -9.16
N HIS A 340 4.76 -3.53 -9.79
CA HIS A 340 6.02 -3.50 -10.57
C HIS A 340 6.06 -4.41 -11.80
N TRP A 341 4.90 -4.87 -12.29
CA TRP A 341 4.79 -5.74 -13.45
C TRP A 341 3.81 -5.19 -14.49
N GLY A 342 3.87 -5.74 -15.71
CA GLY A 342 2.87 -5.50 -16.76
C GLY A 342 2.73 -4.05 -17.23
N THR A 343 3.69 -3.16 -16.92
CA THR A 343 3.60 -1.72 -17.22
C THR A 343 4.75 -1.22 -18.07
N PHE A 344 5.99 -1.47 -17.66
CA PHE A 344 7.20 -1.24 -18.44
C PHE A 344 7.92 -2.56 -18.66
N VAL A 345 8.69 -2.66 -19.75
CA VAL A 345 9.57 -3.80 -20.01
C VAL A 345 10.96 -3.45 -19.49
N LEU A 346 11.31 -4.00 -18.33
CA LEU A 346 12.54 -3.68 -17.59
C LEU A 346 13.60 -4.79 -17.60
N SER A 347 13.22 -5.98 -18.02
CA SER A 347 13.93 -7.25 -17.80
C SER A 347 13.45 -8.29 -18.82
N ALA A 348 13.95 -9.52 -18.72
CA ALA A 348 13.74 -10.54 -19.73
C ALA A 348 12.45 -11.38 -19.59
N GLU A 349 11.73 -11.32 -18.47
CA GLU A 349 10.56 -12.19 -18.27
C GLU A 349 9.40 -11.88 -19.23
N PRO A 350 8.63 -12.89 -19.66
CA PRO A 350 7.39 -12.67 -20.41
C PRO A 350 6.41 -11.78 -19.65
N VAL A 351 5.72 -10.87 -20.34
CA VAL A 351 4.95 -9.80 -19.67
C VAL A 351 3.80 -10.28 -18.76
N LEU A 352 3.24 -11.46 -19.05
CA LEU A 352 2.13 -12.06 -18.30
C LEU A 352 2.60 -13.15 -17.30
N GLU A 353 3.87 -13.55 -17.39
CA GLU A 353 4.45 -14.57 -16.51
C GLU A 353 4.37 -14.17 -15.02
N PRO A 354 4.68 -12.93 -14.60
CA PRO A 354 4.55 -12.50 -13.21
C PRO A 354 3.18 -12.82 -12.58
N LEU A 355 2.10 -12.49 -13.29
CA LEU A 355 0.73 -12.73 -12.81
C LEU A 355 0.43 -14.22 -12.69
N THR A 356 0.87 -15.01 -13.66
CA THR A 356 0.62 -16.45 -13.69
C THR A 356 1.34 -17.13 -12.53
N ARG A 357 2.61 -16.79 -12.32
CA ARG A 357 3.44 -17.35 -11.25
C ARG A 357 2.99 -16.91 -9.87
N VAL A 358 2.62 -15.64 -9.65
CA VAL A 358 2.16 -15.19 -8.32
C VAL A 358 0.87 -15.91 -7.91
N ARG A 359 -0.06 -16.11 -8.85
CA ARG A 359 -1.31 -16.86 -8.60
C ARG A 359 -1.02 -18.31 -8.22
N ALA A 360 -0.16 -18.99 -8.97
CA ALA A 360 0.22 -20.37 -8.69
C ALA A 360 0.97 -20.49 -7.35
N ALA A 361 1.87 -19.56 -7.05
CA ALA A 361 2.61 -19.51 -5.79
C ALA A 361 1.67 -19.27 -4.59
N TRP A 362 0.70 -18.37 -4.72
CA TRP A 362 -0.30 -18.06 -3.70
C TRP A 362 -1.20 -19.26 -3.40
N GLU A 363 -1.69 -19.93 -4.44
CA GLU A 363 -2.47 -21.16 -4.32
C GLU A 363 -1.66 -22.27 -3.65
N LYS A 364 -0.42 -22.49 -4.09
CA LYS A 364 0.49 -23.49 -3.50
C LYS A 364 0.80 -23.22 -2.02
N ALA A 365 0.83 -21.94 -1.62
CA ALA A 365 1.02 -21.53 -0.24
C ALA A 365 -0.24 -21.74 0.63
N GLY A 366 -1.37 -22.15 0.05
CA GLY A 366 -2.63 -22.39 0.76
C GLY A 366 -3.31 -21.11 1.24
N MET A 367 -3.01 -19.97 0.62
CA MET A 367 -3.54 -18.66 1.03
C MET A 367 -4.92 -18.41 0.38
N PRO A 368 -5.86 -17.73 1.07
CA PRO A 368 -7.20 -17.45 0.53
C PRO A 368 -7.13 -16.62 -0.75
N ARG A 369 -7.90 -17.00 -1.79
CA ARG A 369 -7.84 -16.34 -3.10
C ARG A 369 -8.25 -14.86 -3.02
N GLU A 370 -9.19 -14.54 -2.15
CA GLU A 370 -9.71 -13.20 -1.90
C GLU A 370 -8.67 -12.24 -1.29
N ASP A 371 -7.62 -12.78 -0.68
CA ASP A 371 -6.54 -12.00 -0.06
C ASP A 371 -5.37 -11.72 -1.03
N LEU A 372 -5.39 -12.32 -2.23
CA LEU A 372 -4.54 -11.92 -3.35
C LEU A 372 -5.25 -10.85 -4.19
N TRP A 373 -4.81 -9.61 -4.06
CA TRP A 373 -5.32 -8.45 -4.79
C TRP A 373 -4.53 -8.21 -6.07
N ASP A 374 -4.60 -9.16 -6.98
CA ASP A 374 -4.01 -9.14 -8.33
C ASP A 374 -4.81 -8.27 -9.31
N LEU A 375 -4.90 -6.97 -8.98
CA LEU A 375 -5.77 -6.00 -9.66
C LEU A 375 -5.36 -5.76 -11.11
N PRO A 376 -6.32 -5.52 -12.02
CA PRO A 376 -6.03 -4.84 -13.27
C PRO A 376 -5.50 -3.43 -13.03
N VAL A 377 -4.68 -2.92 -13.94
CA VAL A 377 -4.28 -1.51 -13.92
C VAL A 377 -5.54 -0.64 -14.00
N GLY A 378 -5.70 0.26 -13.03
CA GLY A 378 -6.83 1.17 -12.87
C GLY A 378 -7.96 0.67 -11.96
N ALA A 379 -7.90 -0.58 -11.52
CA ALA A 379 -8.88 -1.11 -10.58
C ALA A 379 -8.54 -0.80 -9.12
N SER A 380 -9.57 -0.84 -8.28
CA SER A 380 -9.50 -0.46 -6.87
C SER A 380 -10.00 -1.57 -5.94
N ARG A 381 -9.47 -1.57 -4.71
CA ARG A 381 -9.99 -2.36 -3.58
C ARG A 381 -10.07 -1.49 -2.33
N VAL A 382 -10.91 -1.92 -1.41
CA VAL A 382 -11.20 -1.24 -0.14
C VAL A 382 -10.97 -2.24 0.98
N LEU A 383 -10.20 -1.84 2.00
CA LEU A 383 -10.12 -2.56 3.27
C LEU A 383 -11.37 -2.17 4.07
N ARG A 384 -12.08 -3.19 4.56
CA ARG A 384 -13.28 -3.04 5.39
C ARG A 384 -13.04 -3.65 6.76
#